data_AF-A0A9D6WB23-F1
#
_entry.id   AF-A0A9D6WB23-F1
#
_cell.length_a   1.000
_cell.length_b   1.000
_cell.length_c   1.000
_cell.angle_alpha   90.00
_cell.angle_beta   90.00
_cell.angle_gamma   90.00
#
_symmetry.space_group_name_H-M   'P 1'
#
loop_
_entity.id
_entity.type
_entity.pdbx_description
1 polymer ?
#
loop_
_entity_poly.entity_id
_entity_poly.type
_entity_poly.pdbx_seq_one_letter_code
_entity_poly.pdbx_strand_id
1 'polypeptide(L)'
;MGAARTDSVGRWYCTGCRSRHDATGDCPRCPGEPLLDLADDEVRLMLESQDDAAKRKRYGLYVGIGALLGVPLFFLGSVLTEDGRVGLGMGVAGALAIAWVLMRFLPPRRVAPPISQAELTRWTGRVRYSLPPLDPNE
;
A
#
# COMPACT_ATOMS: atom_id res chain seq x y z
N MET A 1 1.84 -13.51 20.17
CA MET A 1 0.82 -12.77 20.95
C MET A 1 0.66 -11.39 20.33
N GLY A 2 -0.25 -11.26 19.35
CA GLY A 2 -0.53 -10.00 18.67
C GLY A 2 -1.79 -9.39 19.29
N ALA A 3 -1.66 -8.23 19.92
CA ALA A 3 -2.81 -7.49 20.43
C ALA A 3 -3.76 -7.21 19.26
N ALA A 4 -4.98 -7.74 19.35
CA ALA A 4 -6.09 -7.33 18.51
C ALA A 4 -6.25 -5.82 18.71
N ARG A 5 -5.79 -5.04 17.73
CA ARG A 5 -6.00 -3.61 17.68
C ARG A 5 -7.51 -3.47 17.51
N THR A 6 -8.20 -3.03 18.56
CA THR A 6 -9.60 -2.63 18.46
C THR A 6 -9.64 -1.55 17.39
N ASP A 7 -10.17 -1.91 16.22
CA ASP A 7 -10.41 -0.99 15.12
C ASP A 7 -11.45 0.01 15.60
N SER A 8 -10.99 1.09 16.23
CA SER A 8 -11.83 2.27 16.42
C SER A 8 -12.23 2.74 15.01
N VAL A 9 -13.54 2.78 14.79
CA VAL A 9 -14.23 3.29 13.60
C VAL A 9 -14.12 4.82 13.58
N GLY A 10 -12.88 5.31 13.63
CA GLY A 10 -12.59 6.73 13.67
C GLY A 10 -12.67 7.32 12.28
N ARG A 11 -13.53 8.32 12.12
CA ARG A 11 -13.70 9.12 10.89
C ARG A 11 -12.44 9.91 10.53
N TRP A 12 -11.64 10.27 11.53
CA TRP A 12 -10.51 11.17 11.37
C TRP A 12 -9.19 10.39 11.39
N TYR A 13 -8.24 10.74 10.52
CA TYR A 13 -6.99 10.03 10.34
C TYR A 13 -5.78 10.97 10.41
N CYS A 14 -4.76 10.58 11.17
CA CYS A 14 -3.47 11.29 11.22
C CYS A 14 -2.43 10.57 10.34
N THR A 15 -1.80 11.29 9.41
CA THR A 15 -0.77 10.72 8.53
C THR A 15 0.57 10.44 9.23
N GLY A 16 0.93 11.23 10.24
CA GLY A 16 2.18 11.10 10.98
C GLY A 16 2.21 9.87 11.88
N CYS A 17 1.24 9.75 12.79
CA CYS A 17 1.19 8.63 13.73
C CYS A 17 0.36 7.43 13.22
N ARG A 18 -0.33 7.56 12.09
CA ARG A 18 -1.12 6.51 11.43
C ARG A 18 -2.19 5.89 12.33
N SER A 19 -2.88 6.73 13.10
CA SER A 19 -4.02 6.32 13.93
C SER A 19 -5.31 6.99 13.52
N ARG A 20 -6.42 6.28 13.80
CA ARG A 20 -7.79 6.76 13.64
C ARG A 20 -8.29 7.42 14.93
N HIS A 21 -9.11 8.43 14.77
CA HIS A 21 -9.68 9.26 15.83
C HIS A 21 -11.16 9.54 15.57
N ASP A 22 -11.94 9.70 16.63
CA ASP A 22 -13.39 9.96 16.53
C ASP A 22 -13.71 11.46 16.46
N ALA A 23 -12.81 12.30 16.97
CA ALA A 23 -12.97 13.75 17.02
C ALA A 23 -12.12 14.47 15.95
N THR A 24 -12.62 15.62 15.51
CA THR A 24 -11.92 16.54 14.61
C THR A 24 -10.89 17.39 15.38
N GLY A 25 -9.98 18.04 14.65
CA GLY A 25 -8.93 18.89 15.22
C GLY A 25 -7.53 18.31 15.03
N ASP A 26 -6.65 18.58 15.98
CA ASP A 26 -5.25 18.15 15.92
C ASP A 26 -5.03 16.77 16.53
N CYS A 27 -4.06 16.04 15.99
CA CYS A 27 -3.67 14.76 16.56
C CYS A 27 -2.99 14.94 17.94
N PRO A 28 -3.42 14.22 18.99
CA PRO A 28 -2.81 14.32 20.32
C PRO A 28 -1.35 13.81 20.37
N ARG A 29 -0.90 13.06 19.36
CA ARG A 29 0.47 12.56 19.25
C ARG A 29 1.35 13.38 18.31
N CYS A 30 0.76 14.07 17.34
CA CYS A 30 1.46 14.87 16.35
C CYS A 30 1.01 16.33 16.50
N PRO A 31 1.70 17.14 17.33
CA PRO A 31 1.32 18.54 17.50
C PRO A 31 1.45 19.29 16.18
N GLY A 32 0.39 19.99 15.78
CA GLY A 32 0.33 20.77 14.54
C GLY A 32 -0.02 19.98 13.28
N GLU A 33 -0.34 18.69 13.39
CA GLU A 33 -0.86 17.90 12.27
C GLU A 33 -2.38 17.80 12.35
N PRO A 34 -3.13 18.42 11.41
CA PRO A 34 -4.57 18.35 11.40
C PRO A 34 -5.04 16.94 11.04
N LEU A 35 -6.06 16.47 11.74
CA LEU A 35 -6.68 15.20 11.42
C LEU A 35 -7.47 15.31 10.10
N LEU A 36 -7.22 14.37 9.19
CA LEU A 36 -7.84 14.31 7.88
C LEU A 36 -9.17 13.55 7.96
N ASP A 37 -10.21 14.05 7.28
CA ASP A 37 -11.51 13.40 7.26
C ASP A 37 -11.52 12.24 6.25
N LEU A 38 -11.70 11.00 6.71
CA LEU A 38 -11.84 9.84 5.83
C LEU A 38 -13.18 9.78 5.11
N ALA A 39 -14.17 10.61 5.47
CA ALA A 39 -15.39 10.75 4.71
C ALA A 39 -15.18 11.59 3.42
N ASP A 40 -14.08 12.35 3.34
CA ASP A 40 -13.71 13.12 2.15
C ASP A 40 -13.02 12.20 1.13
N ASP A 41 -13.56 12.19 -0.10
CA ASP A 41 -13.03 11.38 -1.19
C ASP A 41 -11.63 11.85 -1.63
N GLU A 42 -11.32 13.15 -1.55
CA GLU A 42 -10.00 13.67 -1.91
C GLU A 42 -8.93 13.17 -0.94
N VAL A 43 -9.24 13.18 0.36
CA VAL A 43 -8.35 12.64 1.41
C VAL A 43 -8.11 11.14 1.19
N ARG A 44 -9.16 10.38 0.86
CA ARG A 44 -9.03 8.94 0.60
C ARG A 44 -8.15 8.66 -0.62
N LEU A 45 -8.37 9.37 -1.73
CA LEU A 45 -7.56 9.25 -2.95
C LEU A 45 -6.10 9.63 -2.67
N MET A 46 -5.86 10.69 -1.88
CA MET A 46 -4.53 11.07 -1.45
C MET A 46 -3.85 9.94 -0.65
N LEU A 47 -4.53 9.37 0.35
CA LEU A 47 -3.97 8.27 1.15
C LEU A 47 -3.71 7.01 0.32
N GLU A 48 -4.57 6.70 -0.64
CA GLU A 48 -4.37 5.60 -1.59
C GLU A 48 -3.14 5.85 -2.48
N SER A 49 -2.96 7.09 -2.97
CA SER A 49 -1.79 7.46 -3.77
C SER A 49 -0.48 7.33 -2.99
N GLN A 50 -0.48 7.69 -1.70
CA GLN A 50 0.68 7.52 -0.81
C GLN A 50 0.98 6.04 -0.58
N ASP A 51 -0.06 5.23 -0.42
CA ASP A 51 0.07 3.78 -0.31
C ASP A 51 0.67 3.15 -1.55
N ASP A 52 0.23 3.59 -2.72
CA ASP A 52 0.74 3.08 -3.99
C ASP A 52 2.18 3.51 -4.23
N ALA A 53 2.55 4.74 -3.87
CA ALA A 53 3.95 5.18 -3.89
C ALA A 53 4.82 4.32 -2.95
N ALA A 54 4.34 4.06 -1.73
CA ALA A 54 5.06 3.22 -0.76
C ALA A 54 5.19 1.76 -1.23
N LYS A 55 4.14 1.19 -1.84
CA LYS A 55 4.17 -0.14 -2.45
C LYS A 55 5.18 -0.20 -3.59
N ARG A 56 5.14 0.76 -4.53
CA ARG A 56 6.08 0.83 -5.66
C ARG A 56 7.53 0.87 -5.19
N LYS A 57 7.84 1.69 -4.17
CA LYS A 57 9.19 1.78 -3.61
C LYS A 57 9.68 0.43 -3.03
N ARG A 58 8.80 -0.30 -2.34
CA ARG A 58 9.14 -1.63 -1.78
C ARG A 58 9.25 -2.70 -2.84
N TYR A 59 8.35 -2.74 -3.81
CA TYR A 59 8.45 -3.69 -4.92
C TYR A 59 9.73 -3.46 -5.74
N GLY A 60 10.08 -2.20 -6.01
CA GLY A 60 11.36 -1.85 -6.62
C GLY A 60 12.56 -2.35 -5.80
N LEU A 61 12.52 -2.21 -4.48
CA LEU A 61 13.54 -2.75 -3.58
C LEU A 61 13.63 -4.29 -3.67
N TYR A 62 12.50 -5.02 -3.65
CA TYR A 62 12.50 -6.47 -3.73
C TYR A 62 13.01 -6.99 -5.08
N VAL A 63 12.65 -6.33 -6.18
CA VAL A 63 13.19 -6.62 -7.51
C VAL A 63 14.69 -6.35 -7.54
N GLY A 64 15.15 -5.25 -6.94
CA GLY A 64 16.58 -4.93 -6.83
C GLY A 64 17.37 -5.99 -6.05
N ILE A 65 16.85 -6.44 -4.91
CA ILE A 65 17.46 -7.53 -4.12
C ILE A 65 17.48 -8.82 -4.93
N GLY A 66 16.37 -9.16 -5.60
CA GLY A 66 16.29 -10.33 -6.47
C GLY A 66 17.35 -10.30 -7.58
N ALA A 67 17.50 -9.16 -8.27
CA ALA A 67 18.51 -8.99 -9.31
C ALA A 67 19.93 -9.15 -8.76
N LEU A 68 20.23 -8.53 -7.61
CA LEU A 68 21.55 -8.59 -6.98
C LEU A 68 21.93 -10.02 -6.57
N LEU A 69 20.96 -10.80 -6.09
CA LEU A 69 21.15 -12.21 -5.74
C LEU A 69 21.08 -13.15 -6.95
N GLY A 70 20.47 -12.72 -8.06
CA GLY A 70 20.46 -13.44 -9.33
C GLY A 70 21.82 -13.47 -10.03
N VAL A 71 22.66 -12.45 -9.83
CA VAL A 71 24.02 -12.39 -10.41
C VAL A 71 24.90 -13.57 -9.98
N PRO A 72 25.07 -13.89 -8.69
CA PRO A 72 25.88 -15.06 -8.31
C PRO A 72 25.29 -16.39 -8.82
N LEU A 73 23.95 -16.50 -8.93
CA LEU A 73 23.30 -17.67 -9.54
C LEU A 73 23.60 -17.79 -11.04
N PHE A 74 23.66 -16.67 -11.76
CA PHE A 74 24.10 -16.64 -13.16
C PHE A 74 25.53 -17.16 -13.32
N PHE A 75 26.46 -16.64 -12.53
CA PHE A 75 27.86 -17.09 -12.57
C PHE A 75 27.99 -18.56 -12.18
N LEU A 76 27.28 -19.00 -11.14
CA LEU A 76 27.30 -20.40 -10.71
C LEU A 76 26.79 -21.35 -11.81
N GLY A 77 25.67 -21.03 -12.45
CA GLY A 77 25.15 -21.81 -13.56
C GLY A 77 26.12 -21.83 -14.74
N SER A 78 26.72 -20.69 -15.07
CA SER A 78 27.68 -20.58 -16.19
C SER A 78 28.96 -21.41 -15.95
N VAL A 79 29.43 -21.48 -14.71
CA VAL A 79 30.59 -22.31 -14.33
C VAL A 79 30.26 -23.81 -14.34
N LEU A 80 29.04 -24.18 -13.98
CA LEU A 80 28.61 -25.60 -13.91
C LEU A 80 28.35 -26.23 -15.27
N THR A 81 27.84 -25.46 -16.24
CA THR A 81 27.38 -26.02 -17.51
C THR A 81 28.16 -25.55 -18.73
N GLU A 82 29.11 -24.61 -18.61
CA GLU A 82 29.81 -23.89 -19.70
C GLU A 82 28.90 -23.16 -20.71
N ASP A 83 27.61 -23.50 -20.75
CA ASP A 83 26.56 -22.83 -21.49
C ASP A 83 26.05 -21.59 -20.76
N GLY A 84 26.43 -20.41 -21.23
CA GLY A 84 25.94 -19.12 -20.71
C GLY A 84 24.41 -18.95 -20.77
N ARG A 85 23.71 -19.75 -21.59
CA ARG A 85 22.24 -19.78 -21.64
C ARG A 85 21.62 -20.38 -20.38
N VAL A 86 22.23 -21.43 -19.84
CA VAL A 86 21.77 -22.08 -18.60
C VAL A 86 22.06 -21.17 -17.41
N GLY A 87 23.23 -20.52 -17.40
CA GLY A 87 23.56 -19.46 -16.45
C GLY A 87 22.51 -18.34 -16.46
N LEU A 88 22.16 -17.81 -17.64
CA LEU A 88 21.11 -16.78 -17.79
C LEU A 88 19.77 -17.25 -17.22
N GLY A 89 19.35 -18.47 -17.57
CA GLY A 89 18.11 -19.07 -17.07
C GLY A 89 18.08 -19.16 -15.55
N MET A 90 19.15 -19.68 -14.93
CA MET A 90 19.28 -19.77 -13.47
C MET A 90 19.27 -18.41 -12.78
N GLY A 91 19.99 -17.43 -13.33
CA GLY A 91 20.04 -16.08 -12.77
C GLY A 91 18.67 -15.40 -12.75
N VAL A 92 17.94 -15.44 -13.88
CA VAL A 92 16.60 -14.84 -13.99
C VAL A 92 15.58 -15.58 -13.11
N ALA A 93 15.55 -16.92 -13.16
CA ALA A 93 14.62 -17.72 -12.36
C ALA A 93 14.87 -17.51 -10.86
N GLY A 94 16.14 -17.46 -10.45
CA GLY A 94 16.55 -17.17 -9.09
C GLY A 94 16.11 -15.79 -8.61
N ALA A 95 16.35 -14.76 -9.42
CA ALA A 95 15.94 -13.39 -9.10
C ALA A 95 14.42 -13.27 -8.91
N LEU A 96 13.64 -13.88 -9.81
CA LEU A 96 12.18 -13.88 -9.73
C LEU A 96 11.68 -14.66 -8.51
N ALA A 97 12.25 -15.81 -8.21
CA ALA A 97 11.89 -16.60 -7.04
C ALA A 97 12.14 -15.83 -5.73
N ILE A 98 13.29 -15.16 -5.62
CA ILE A 98 13.62 -14.33 -4.45
C ILE A 98 12.65 -13.17 -4.33
N ALA A 99 12.39 -12.44 -5.41
CA ALA A 99 11.42 -11.34 -5.41
C ALA A 99 10.03 -11.83 -4.98
N TRP A 100 9.59 -12.99 -5.46
CA TRP A 100 8.31 -13.60 -5.08
C TRP A 100 8.25 -13.95 -3.60
N VAL A 101 9.30 -14.59 -3.05
CA VAL A 101 9.40 -14.91 -1.62
C VAL A 101 9.34 -13.62 -0.78
N LEU A 102 10.11 -12.60 -1.14
CA LEU A 102 10.10 -11.31 -0.43
C LEU A 102 8.72 -10.66 -0.46
N MET A 103 8.04 -10.66 -1.61
CA MET A 103 6.67 -10.15 -1.71
C MET A 103 5.66 -10.95 -0.86
N ARG A 104 5.84 -12.28 -0.77
CA ARG A 104 4.94 -13.18 -0.04
C ARG A 104 5.06 -13.06 1.48
N PHE A 105 6.28 -12.86 1.99
CA PHE A 105 6.57 -12.84 3.43
C PHE A 105 6.69 -11.42 4.01
N LEU A 106 6.99 -10.42 3.19
CA LEU A 106 7.11 -9.03 3.60
C LEU A 106 6.13 -8.15 2.83
N PRO A 107 4.80 -8.38 2.97
CA PRO A 107 3.81 -7.59 2.24
C PRO A 107 3.94 -6.11 2.61
N PRO A 108 3.78 -5.19 1.64
CA PRO A 108 3.76 -3.77 1.92
C PRO A 108 2.64 -3.46 2.93
N ARG A 109 3.00 -2.81 4.04
CA ARG A 109 2.01 -2.34 5.01
C ARG A 109 1.15 -1.28 4.34
N ARG A 110 -0.16 -1.51 4.30
CA ARG A 110 -1.14 -0.49 3.91
C ARG A 110 -1.21 0.58 5.00
N VAL A 111 -1.24 1.83 4.58
CA VAL A 111 -1.40 3.04 5.41
C VAL A 111 -2.86 3.44 5.40
N ALA A 112 -3.53 3.34 4.24
CA ALA A 112 -4.96 3.55 4.11
C ALA A 112 -5.70 2.42 4.85
N PRO A 113 -6.42 2.74 5.93
CA PRO A 113 -7.09 1.72 6.71
C PRO A 113 -8.38 1.30 5.95
N PRO A 114 -8.75 0.01 5.94
CA PRO A 114 -9.93 -0.44 5.22
C PRO A 114 -11.17 0.22 5.82
N ILE A 115 -11.95 0.92 4.99
CA ILE A 115 -13.24 1.48 5.39
C ILE A 115 -14.31 0.64 4.69
N SER A 116 -15.25 0.11 5.46
CA SER A 116 -16.34 -0.66 4.87
C SER A 116 -17.29 0.28 4.11
N GLN A 117 -17.87 -0.18 3.00
CA GLN A 117 -18.84 0.62 2.25
C GLN A 117 -20.02 1.05 3.14
N ALA A 118 -20.49 0.18 4.03
CA ALA A 118 -21.56 0.51 4.98
C ALA A 118 -21.20 1.65 5.96
N GLU A 119 -19.92 1.77 6.32
CA GLU A 119 -19.39 2.81 7.23
C GLU A 119 -19.18 4.13 6.50
N LEU A 120 -18.69 4.08 5.26
CA LEU A 120 -18.71 5.22 4.34
C LEU A 120 -20.14 5.75 4.18
N THR A 121 -21.10 4.90 3.84
CA THR A 121 -22.52 5.28 3.70
C THR A 121 -23.12 5.78 5.02
N ARG A 122 -22.61 5.36 6.19
CA ARG A 122 -23.04 5.92 7.49
C ARG A 122 -22.52 7.34 7.67
N TRP A 123 -21.27 7.61 7.30
CA TRP A 123 -20.67 8.93 7.40
C TRP A 123 -21.22 9.91 6.36
N THR A 124 -21.45 9.42 5.13
CA THR A 124 -21.96 10.21 4.00
C THR A 124 -23.48 10.21 3.90
N GLY A 125 -24.19 9.27 4.54
CA GLY A 125 -25.65 9.08 4.45
C GLY A 125 -26.52 10.20 5.01
N ARG A 126 -25.90 11.30 5.45
CA ARG A 126 -26.59 12.58 5.72
C ARG A 126 -26.56 13.53 4.51
N VAL A 127 -25.83 13.20 3.45
CA VAL A 127 -25.74 13.96 2.21
C VAL A 127 -26.27 13.07 1.08
N ARG A 128 -27.56 13.21 0.78
CA ARG A 128 -28.04 12.84 -0.56
C ARG A 128 -27.30 13.76 -1.52
N TYR A 129 -26.25 13.26 -2.16
CA TYR A 129 -25.84 13.85 -3.43
C TYR A 129 -27.00 13.58 -4.39
N SER A 130 -27.91 14.55 -4.51
CA SER A 130 -28.71 14.67 -5.72
C SER A 130 -27.70 14.89 -6.84
N LEU A 131 -27.38 13.83 -7.57
CA LEU A 131 -26.79 14.00 -8.89
C LEU A 131 -27.63 15.06 -9.59
N PRO A 132 -27.05 16.18 -10.06
CA PRO A 132 -27.80 17.07 -10.95
C PRO A 132 -28.30 16.17 -12.10
N PRO A 133 -29.58 16.31 -12.52
CA PRO A 133 -30.08 15.53 -13.63
C PRO A 133 -29.12 15.74 -14.80
N LEU A 134 -28.57 14.64 -15.33
CA LEU A 134 -27.86 14.69 -16.60
C LEU A 134 -28.85 15.26 -17.61
N ASP A 135 -28.56 16.46 -18.12
CA ASP A 135 -29.29 17.00 -19.26
C ASP A 135 -29.01 16.06 -20.44
N PRO A 136 -30.02 15.39 -21.00
CA PRO A 136 -29.80 14.51 -22.15
C PRO A 136 -29.49 15.29 -23.44
N ASN A 137 -29.32 16.62 -23.39
CA ASN A 137 -29.14 17.48 -24.56
C ASN A 137 -27.85 18.33 -24.57
N GLU A 138 -26.84 18.03 -23.74
CA GLU A 138 -25.48 18.57 -23.91
C GLU A 138 -24.55 17.63 -24.68
#